data_AF-A0A929E3H4-F1
#
_entry.id   AF-A0A929E3H4-F1
#
_cell.length_a   1.000
_cell.length_b   1.000
_cell.length_c   1.000
_cell.angle_alpha   90.00
_cell.angle_beta   90.00
_cell.angle_gamma   90.00
#
_symmetry.space_group_name_H-M   'P 1'
#
loop_
_entity.id
_entity.type
_entity.pdbx_description
1 polymer ?
#
loop_
_entity_poly.entity_id
_entity_poly.type
_entity_poly.pdbx_seq_one_letter_code
_entity_poly.pdbx_strand_id
1 'polypeptide(L)'
;MSEQAKDIKSREYRSVTQVAGPLMIVEGVEEVAFGEVVYIRTPGGDNRMGQVLESQENVAIVQVFEGTRGLDTDQTRVRFAGDIMRISLSKEILGRSFDSLGRPIDGGPEIIPEARLSITGAAINPTARDYPNEFIQTGISTIDGMNTLVRGQKLPIFSGSGLPHNELAAQIARQATVLGSEEPFSVIFAAMGITHEEANFFINSFESTGALERIVSFINLADDPAIERIITPRMALTAAEFLAFNYDTHVLVILTDMTNYCEALREISSAREEVPGRRGYPGYMYTDLASNYERAGRIIGKRGSITQMPILSMPDDDITHPVPDLTGYITEGQFVLSRELHRKG
;
A
#
# COMPACT_ATOMS: atom_id res chain seq x y z
N MET A 1 -14.11 -34.78 -3.37
CA MET A 1 -13.15 -33.67 -3.59
C MET A 1 -13.04 -32.69 -2.42
N SER A 2 -13.86 -32.77 -1.36
CA SER A 2 -13.88 -31.76 -0.27
C SER A 2 -13.07 -32.09 1.00
N GLU A 3 -12.58 -33.32 1.16
CA GLU A 3 -11.77 -33.73 2.34
C GLU A 3 -10.27 -33.61 2.10
N GLN A 4 -9.76 -34.07 0.95
CA GLN A 4 -8.32 -33.97 0.61
C GLN A 4 -7.82 -32.51 0.52
N ALA A 5 -8.65 -31.59 0.03
CA ALA A 5 -8.31 -30.16 -0.05
C ALA A 5 -8.28 -29.44 1.32
N LYS A 6 -8.91 -30.02 2.36
CA LYS A 6 -8.85 -29.48 3.73
C LYS A 6 -7.57 -29.90 4.45
N ASP A 7 -7.03 -31.07 4.12
CA ASP A 7 -5.87 -31.68 4.79
C ASP A 7 -4.53 -31.09 4.32
N ILE A 8 -4.48 -30.63 3.05
CA ILE A 8 -3.29 -29.96 2.48
C ILE A 8 -3.03 -28.59 3.13
N LYS A 9 -4.09 -27.84 3.52
CA LYS A 9 -3.98 -26.50 4.15
C LYS A 9 -3.39 -26.48 5.57
N SER A 10 -3.23 -27.65 6.18
CA SER A 10 -2.62 -27.85 7.50
C SER A 10 -1.26 -28.54 7.48
N ARG A 11 -0.70 -28.85 6.30
CA ARG A 11 0.62 -29.49 6.20
C ARG A 11 1.70 -28.53 6.69
N GLU A 12 2.47 -29.02 7.66
CA GLU A 12 3.60 -28.30 8.24
C GLU A 12 4.89 -28.97 7.75
N TYR A 13 5.72 -28.21 7.04
CA TYR A 13 6.99 -28.64 6.46
C TYR A 13 8.14 -28.29 7.42
N ARG A 14 9.10 -29.21 7.55
CA ARG A 14 10.35 -29.02 8.31
C ARG A 14 11.60 -29.22 7.43
N SER A 15 11.40 -29.10 6.13
CA SER A 15 12.38 -29.35 5.08
C SER A 15 13.01 -28.03 4.61
N VAL A 16 13.32 -27.14 5.56
CA VAL A 16 14.05 -25.91 5.26
C VAL A 16 15.50 -26.29 5.02
N THR A 17 15.99 -26.11 3.79
CA THR A 17 17.36 -26.53 3.43
C THR A 17 18.36 -25.40 3.51
N GLN A 18 17.92 -24.16 3.25
CA GLN A 18 18.80 -23.00 3.24
C GLN A 18 18.07 -21.74 3.68
N VAL A 19 18.78 -20.88 4.41
CA VAL A 19 18.36 -19.53 4.76
C VAL A 19 19.48 -18.58 4.35
N ALA A 20 19.20 -17.66 3.43
CA ALA A 20 20.20 -16.74 2.88
C ALA A 20 19.58 -15.34 2.68
N GLY A 21 20.16 -14.33 3.32
CA GLY A 21 19.60 -12.98 3.30
C GLY A 21 18.14 -12.97 3.79
N PRO A 22 17.18 -12.38 3.06
CA PRO A 22 15.75 -12.43 3.39
C PRO A 22 15.03 -13.69 2.86
N LEU A 23 15.74 -14.61 2.19
CA LEU A 23 15.17 -15.75 1.49
C LEU A 23 15.34 -17.05 2.30
N MET A 24 14.36 -17.93 2.16
CA MET A 24 14.34 -19.27 2.73
C MET A 24 13.94 -20.27 1.65
N ILE A 25 14.68 -21.37 1.53
CA ILE A 25 14.42 -22.45 0.59
C ILE A 25 13.79 -23.62 1.33
N VAL A 26 12.66 -24.11 0.82
CA VAL A 26 11.93 -25.24 1.38
C VAL A 26 11.80 -26.32 0.32
N GLU A 27 12.26 -27.53 0.63
CA GLU A 27 12.21 -28.68 -0.28
C GLU A 27 11.08 -29.66 0.09
N GLY A 28 10.77 -30.61 -0.79
CA GLY A 28 9.71 -31.61 -0.59
C GLY A 28 8.32 -31.00 -0.48
N VAL A 29 8.13 -29.82 -1.06
CA VAL A 29 6.83 -29.11 -1.07
C VAL A 29 5.98 -29.56 -2.24
N GLU A 30 4.70 -29.80 -1.99
CA GLU A 30 3.72 -30.18 -3.01
C GLU A 30 2.68 -29.06 -3.17
N GLU A 31 2.25 -28.80 -4.40
CA GLU A 31 1.14 -27.89 -4.74
C GLU A 31 1.29 -26.44 -4.25
N VAL A 32 2.53 -25.95 -4.13
CA VAL A 32 2.81 -24.55 -3.76
C VAL A 32 2.69 -23.65 -4.99
N ALA A 33 2.05 -22.50 -4.84
CA ALA A 33 1.85 -21.53 -5.92
C ALA A 33 2.68 -20.25 -5.75
N PHE A 34 3.00 -19.61 -6.88
CA PHE A 34 3.61 -18.28 -6.88
C PHE A 34 2.72 -17.25 -6.15
N GLY A 35 3.31 -16.43 -5.29
CA GLY A 35 2.62 -15.38 -4.55
C GLY A 35 1.80 -15.87 -3.35
N GLU A 36 1.84 -17.17 -3.05
CA GLU A 36 1.16 -17.77 -1.91
C GLU A 36 1.73 -17.28 -0.58
N VAL A 37 0.85 -17.08 0.41
CA VAL A 37 1.25 -16.68 1.76
C VAL A 37 1.82 -17.87 2.51
N VAL A 38 2.92 -17.63 3.21
CA VAL A 38 3.62 -18.63 4.02
C VAL A 38 3.65 -18.17 5.46
N TYR A 39 3.27 -19.04 6.38
CA TYR A 39 3.43 -18.85 7.82
C TYR A 39 4.65 -19.63 8.30
N ILE A 40 5.55 -18.96 9.01
CA ILE A 40 6.83 -19.51 9.43
C ILE A 40 6.87 -19.44 10.95
N ARG A 41 7.08 -20.58 11.60
CA ARG A 41 7.27 -20.66 13.04
C ARG A 41 8.74 -20.86 13.35
N THR A 42 9.32 -19.92 14.09
CA THR A 42 10.73 -19.97 14.49
C THR A 42 10.94 -21.04 15.57
N PRO A 43 12.19 -21.51 15.77
CA PRO A 43 12.53 -22.39 16.88
C PRO A 43 12.21 -21.77 18.25
N GLY A 44 12.33 -20.43 18.35
CA GLY A 44 11.97 -19.66 19.54
C GLY A 44 10.47 -19.57 19.81
N GLY A 45 9.62 -19.99 18.86
CA GLY A 45 8.17 -19.99 18.97
C GLY A 45 7.49 -18.76 18.36
N ASP A 46 8.26 -17.78 17.88
CA ASP A 46 7.72 -16.62 17.17
C ASP A 46 7.09 -17.02 15.84
N ASN A 47 6.06 -16.29 15.43
CA ASN A 47 5.46 -16.44 14.12
C ASN A 47 5.91 -15.31 13.19
N ARG A 48 6.24 -15.68 11.96
CA ARG A 48 6.61 -14.81 10.86
C ARG A 48 5.75 -15.10 9.64
N MET A 49 5.67 -14.15 8.74
CA MET A 49 5.03 -14.32 7.46
C MET A 49 6.03 -14.23 6.32
N GLY A 50 5.64 -14.80 5.21
CA GLY A 50 6.40 -14.73 3.98
C GLY A 50 5.53 -14.92 2.76
N GLN A 51 6.16 -14.81 1.60
CA GLN A 51 5.53 -15.04 0.32
C GLN A 51 6.40 -15.91 -0.56
N VAL A 52 5.77 -16.82 -1.30
CA VAL A 52 6.45 -17.63 -2.32
C VAL A 52 6.84 -16.73 -3.49
N LEU A 53 8.13 -16.61 -3.75
CA LEU A 53 8.69 -15.89 -4.90
C LEU A 53 8.88 -16.78 -6.11
N GLU A 54 9.21 -18.05 -5.88
CA GLU A 54 9.41 -19.02 -6.94
C GLU A 54 8.99 -20.39 -6.44
N SER A 55 8.34 -21.15 -7.31
CA SER A 55 8.01 -22.55 -7.06
C SER A 55 8.44 -23.38 -8.27
N GLN A 56 9.20 -24.43 -7.97
CA GLN A 56 9.60 -25.48 -8.90
C GLN A 56 9.13 -26.82 -8.33
N GLU A 57 9.32 -27.90 -9.08
CA GLU A 57 8.96 -29.25 -8.62
C GLU A 57 9.71 -29.56 -7.31
N ASN A 58 8.96 -29.82 -6.23
CA ASN A 58 9.45 -30.10 -4.88
C ASN A 58 10.28 -28.99 -4.22
N VAL A 59 10.33 -27.77 -4.74
CA VAL A 59 11.11 -26.66 -4.15
C VAL A 59 10.32 -25.35 -4.19
N ALA A 60 10.30 -24.62 -3.07
CA ALA A 60 9.79 -23.26 -3.01
C ALA A 60 10.81 -22.31 -2.40
N ILE A 61 10.98 -21.15 -3.04
CA ILE A 61 11.75 -20.02 -2.52
C ILE A 61 10.77 -19.04 -1.88
N VAL A 62 10.94 -18.82 -0.58
CA VAL A 62 10.07 -17.98 0.24
C VAL A 62 10.85 -16.74 0.69
N GLN A 63 10.26 -15.57 0.48
CA GLN A 63 10.75 -14.33 1.10
C GLN A 63 10.11 -14.15 2.46
N VAL A 64 10.93 -14.04 3.51
CA VAL A 64 10.46 -13.82 4.88
C VAL A 64 10.33 -12.33 5.15
N PHE A 65 9.20 -11.90 5.69
CA PHE A 65 8.90 -10.48 5.84
C PHE A 65 9.66 -9.83 6.99
N GLU A 66 9.59 -10.41 8.17
CA GLU A 66 10.24 -9.93 9.39
C GLU A 66 11.74 -10.32 9.45
N GLY A 67 12.30 -10.74 8.31
CA GLY A 67 13.68 -11.19 8.16
C GLY A 67 13.90 -12.62 8.63
N THR A 68 15.14 -13.09 8.49
CA THR A 68 15.53 -14.50 8.69
C THR A 68 16.33 -14.76 9.97
N ARG A 69 16.59 -13.72 10.77
CA ARG A 69 17.36 -13.85 12.02
C ARG A 69 16.71 -14.84 12.97
N GLY A 70 17.45 -15.87 13.40
CA GLY A 70 16.93 -16.89 14.32
C GLY A 70 16.08 -17.98 13.66
N LEU A 71 16.01 -18.01 12.32
CA LEU A 71 15.59 -19.21 11.60
C LEU A 71 16.74 -20.22 11.53
N ASP A 72 16.41 -21.49 11.63
CA ASP A 72 17.31 -22.62 11.40
C ASP A 72 16.73 -23.58 10.35
N THR A 73 17.53 -24.55 9.90
CA THR A 73 17.09 -25.56 8.94
C THR A 73 16.31 -26.70 9.60
N ASP A 74 16.52 -26.93 10.90
CA ASP A 74 16.13 -28.19 11.55
C ASP A 74 14.81 -28.10 12.34
N GLN A 75 14.55 -26.96 12.97
CA GLN A 75 13.41 -26.75 13.88
C GLN A 75 12.39 -25.76 13.34
N THR A 76 12.76 -24.94 12.35
CA THR A 76 11.86 -24.02 11.67
C THR A 76 10.76 -24.79 10.97
N ARG A 77 9.52 -24.31 11.16
CA ARG A 77 8.35 -24.96 10.60
C ARG A 77 7.64 -24.02 9.65
N VAL A 78 7.30 -24.53 8.48
CA VAL A 78 6.74 -23.74 7.39
C VAL A 78 5.37 -24.28 7.04
N ARG A 79 4.37 -23.40 6.94
CA ARG A 79 3.01 -23.75 6.53
C ARG A 79 2.56 -22.83 5.40
N PHE A 80 2.26 -23.43 4.27
CA PHE A 80 1.72 -22.75 3.10
C PHE A 80 0.21 -22.57 3.27
N ALA A 81 -0.31 -21.37 2.98
CA ALA A 81 -1.70 -21.01 3.27
C ALA A 81 -2.72 -21.57 2.25
N GLY A 82 -2.26 -21.97 1.06
CA GLY A 82 -3.06 -22.33 -0.10
C GLY A 82 -3.82 -21.14 -0.70
N ASP A 83 -3.39 -19.91 -0.42
CA ASP A 83 -4.04 -18.68 -0.86
C ASP A 83 -3.01 -17.53 -0.93
N ILE A 84 -3.34 -16.52 -1.72
CA ILE A 84 -2.56 -15.29 -1.83
C ILE A 84 -2.94 -14.33 -0.72
N MET A 85 -2.17 -13.24 -0.58
CA MET A 85 -2.46 -12.23 0.43
C MET A 85 -3.80 -11.53 0.14
N ARG A 86 -4.67 -11.53 1.16
CA ARG A 86 -6.00 -10.94 1.12
C ARG A 86 -6.23 -10.05 2.32
N ILE A 87 -7.00 -9.00 2.11
CA ILE A 87 -7.51 -8.14 3.18
C ILE A 87 -8.97 -8.49 3.49
N SER A 88 -9.28 -8.50 4.78
CA SER A 88 -10.64 -8.67 5.30
C SER A 88 -11.33 -7.31 5.36
N LEU A 89 -12.41 -7.13 4.60
CA LEU A 89 -13.06 -5.84 4.43
C LEU A 89 -14.54 -5.91 4.80
N SER A 90 -15.03 -4.86 5.45
CA SER A 90 -16.44 -4.56 5.72
C SER A 90 -16.61 -3.04 5.69
N LYS A 91 -17.85 -2.55 5.74
CA LYS A 91 -18.06 -1.09 5.85
C LYS A 91 -17.54 -0.50 7.17
N GLU A 92 -17.37 -1.34 8.20
CA GLU A 92 -16.88 -0.97 9.53
C GLU A 92 -15.39 -0.62 9.59
N ILE A 93 -14.67 -0.70 8.47
CA ILE A 93 -13.29 -0.20 8.37
C ILE A 93 -13.22 1.33 8.47
N LEU A 94 -14.32 2.05 8.20
CA LEU A 94 -14.39 3.51 8.33
C LEU A 94 -14.16 3.92 9.79
N GLY A 95 -13.24 4.87 10.01
CA GLY A 95 -12.82 5.30 11.34
C GLY A 95 -11.78 4.41 12.01
N ARG A 96 -11.30 3.37 11.31
CA ARG A 96 -10.32 2.43 11.86
C ARG A 96 -8.91 2.71 11.34
N SER A 97 -7.93 2.35 12.16
CA SER A 97 -6.51 2.37 11.80
C SER A 97 -5.96 0.95 11.79
N PHE A 98 -5.22 0.62 10.74
CA PHE A 98 -4.63 -0.68 10.48
C PHE A 98 -3.12 -0.58 10.29
N ASP A 99 -2.42 -1.67 10.55
CA ASP A 99 -1.04 -1.84 10.09
C ASP A 99 -0.97 -2.27 8.61
N SER A 100 0.26 -2.46 8.12
CA SER A 100 0.57 -2.90 6.76
C SER A 100 -0.04 -4.25 6.37
N LEU A 101 -0.41 -5.07 7.36
CA LEU A 101 -0.96 -6.42 7.18
C LEU A 101 -2.49 -6.44 7.32
N GLY A 102 -3.11 -5.28 7.54
CA GLY A 102 -4.55 -5.11 7.69
C GLY A 102 -5.06 -5.49 9.08
N ARG A 103 -4.20 -5.56 10.10
CA ARG A 103 -4.59 -5.80 11.50
C ARG A 103 -4.92 -4.47 12.17
N PRO A 104 -6.00 -4.37 12.96
CA PRO A 104 -6.33 -3.13 13.65
C PRO A 104 -5.26 -2.72 14.67
N ILE A 105 -4.87 -1.45 14.68
CA ILE A 105 -3.89 -0.86 15.61
C ILE A 105 -4.48 0.22 16.53
N ASP A 106 -5.77 0.49 16.39
CA ASP A 106 -6.52 1.48 17.17
C ASP A 106 -7.06 0.94 18.51
N GLY A 107 -6.73 -0.30 18.87
CA GLY A 107 -7.22 -0.97 20.08
C GLY A 107 -8.71 -1.39 20.01
N GLY A 108 -9.36 -1.19 18.87
CA GLY A 108 -10.72 -1.68 18.61
C GLY A 108 -10.75 -3.20 18.32
N PRO A 109 -11.95 -3.79 18.20
CA PRO A 109 -12.10 -5.21 17.90
C PRO A 109 -11.66 -5.54 16.47
N GLU A 110 -11.38 -6.82 16.25
CA GLU A 110 -11.17 -7.40 14.91
C GLU A 110 -12.38 -7.16 14.01
N ILE A 111 -12.10 -6.89 12.73
CA ILE A 111 -13.15 -6.66 11.72
C ILE A 111 -13.80 -7.99 11.36
N ILE A 112 -15.13 -8.02 11.36
CA ILE A 112 -15.89 -9.14 10.80
C ILE A 112 -16.05 -8.88 9.30
N PRO A 113 -15.38 -9.65 8.42
CA PRO A 113 -15.36 -9.34 6.99
C PRO A 113 -16.68 -9.67 6.29
N GLU A 114 -17.13 -8.75 5.46
CA GLU A 114 -18.14 -8.98 4.42
C GLU A 114 -17.50 -9.57 3.16
N ALA A 115 -16.25 -9.18 2.88
CA ALA A 115 -15.48 -9.66 1.74
C ALA A 115 -14.02 -9.93 2.11
N ARG A 116 -13.39 -10.87 1.39
CA ARG A 116 -11.95 -11.13 1.44
C ARG A 116 -11.35 -11.00 0.05
N LEU A 117 -10.72 -9.85 -0.21
CA LEU A 117 -10.22 -9.47 -1.53
C LEU A 117 -8.70 -9.57 -1.59
N SER A 118 -8.18 -9.97 -2.76
CA SER A 118 -6.74 -9.98 -3.02
C SER A 118 -6.20 -8.55 -3.04
N ILE A 119 -5.05 -8.34 -2.39
CA ILE A 119 -4.42 -7.02 -2.34
C ILE A 119 -3.81 -6.59 -3.67
N THR A 120 -3.48 -7.57 -4.53
CA THR A 120 -2.91 -7.35 -5.86
C THR A 120 -3.87 -6.55 -6.75
N GLY A 121 -5.18 -6.66 -6.49
CA GLY A 121 -6.22 -6.02 -7.29
C GLY A 121 -6.28 -6.58 -8.71
N ALA A 122 -6.99 -5.85 -9.58
CA ALA A 122 -7.08 -6.16 -11.00
C ALA A 122 -7.07 -4.86 -11.81
N ALA A 123 -6.46 -4.88 -13.00
CA ALA A 123 -6.48 -3.74 -13.89
C ALA A 123 -7.91 -3.46 -14.38
N ILE A 124 -8.34 -2.20 -14.30
CA ILE A 124 -9.64 -1.78 -14.83
C ILE A 124 -9.59 -1.86 -16.35
N ASN A 125 -10.54 -2.58 -16.95
CA ASN A 125 -10.66 -2.67 -18.40
C ASN A 125 -10.82 -1.27 -19.02
N PRO A 126 -9.96 -0.85 -19.98
CA PRO A 126 -10.05 0.46 -20.60
C PRO A 126 -11.44 0.80 -21.16
N THR A 127 -12.18 -0.16 -21.71
CA THR A 127 -13.53 0.09 -22.25
C THR A 127 -14.60 0.28 -21.17
N ALA A 128 -14.30 -0.11 -19.94
CA ALA A 128 -15.18 0.06 -18.79
C ALA A 128 -14.88 1.35 -18.00
N ARG A 129 -13.79 2.07 -18.34
CA ARG A 129 -13.41 3.32 -17.68
C ARG A 129 -14.35 4.44 -18.10
N ASP A 130 -14.79 5.22 -17.12
CA ASP A 130 -15.49 6.49 -17.34
C ASP A 130 -14.51 7.66 -17.18
N TYR A 131 -14.72 8.74 -17.93
CA TYR A 131 -13.82 9.90 -17.90
C TYR A 131 -14.00 10.68 -16.59
N PRO A 132 -12.89 11.06 -15.92
CA PRO A 132 -12.94 11.98 -14.78
C PRO A 132 -13.56 13.32 -15.20
N ASN A 133 -14.67 13.73 -14.58
CA ASN A 133 -15.40 14.94 -14.99
C ASN A 133 -16.06 15.74 -13.85
N GLU A 134 -15.68 15.50 -12.59
CA GLU A 134 -16.27 16.18 -11.42
C GLU A 134 -15.22 16.69 -10.44
N PHE A 135 -15.44 17.88 -9.88
CA PHE A 135 -14.54 18.55 -8.95
C PHE A 135 -14.52 17.89 -7.56
N ILE A 136 -13.34 17.79 -6.95
CA ILE A 136 -13.15 17.56 -5.51
C ILE A 136 -12.61 18.85 -4.90
N GLN A 137 -13.36 19.44 -3.96
CA GLN A 137 -12.91 20.62 -3.24
C GLN A 137 -11.92 20.20 -2.16
N THR A 138 -10.67 20.66 -2.29
CA THR A 138 -9.59 20.38 -1.33
C THR A 138 -9.54 21.40 -0.20
N GLY A 139 -10.10 22.61 -0.40
CA GLY A 139 -10.02 23.72 0.54
C GLY A 139 -8.76 24.58 0.38
N ILE A 140 -7.94 24.31 -0.63
CA ILE A 140 -6.68 25.00 -0.89
C ILE A 140 -6.80 25.76 -2.21
N SER A 141 -6.74 27.08 -2.16
CA SER A 141 -7.02 27.95 -3.32
C SER A 141 -6.12 27.68 -4.53
N THR A 142 -4.84 27.34 -4.32
CA THR A 142 -3.90 27.04 -5.41
C THR A 142 -4.21 25.71 -6.09
N ILE A 143 -4.78 24.76 -5.35
CA ILE A 143 -5.26 23.49 -5.91
C ILE A 143 -6.61 23.74 -6.58
N ASP A 144 -7.61 24.17 -5.81
CA ASP A 144 -8.99 24.29 -6.28
C ASP A 144 -9.14 25.29 -7.44
N GLY A 145 -8.43 26.42 -7.39
CA GLY A 145 -8.57 27.53 -8.34
C GLY A 145 -7.62 27.51 -9.53
N MET A 146 -6.45 26.86 -9.45
CA MET A 146 -5.48 26.85 -10.55
C MET A 146 -5.30 25.46 -11.19
N ASN A 147 -5.29 24.40 -10.39
CA ASN A 147 -4.96 23.05 -10.83
C ASN A 147 -5.90 22.06 -10.14
N THR A 148 -7.17 22.16 -10.53
CA THR A 148 -8.29 21.52 -9.86
C THR A 148 -8.17 19.99 -9.85
N LEU A 149 -8.40 19.37 -8.68
CA LEU A 149 -8.47 17.92 -8.54
C LEU A 149 -9.82 17.37 -9.02
N VAL A 150 -9.78 16.34 -9.86
CA VAL A 150 -10.98 15.71 -10.46
C VAL A 150 -11.21 14.31 -9.89
N ARG A 151 -12.48 13.89 -9.72
CA ARG A 151 -12.87 12.55 -9.28
C ARG A 151 -12.39 11.47 -10.25
N GLY A 152 -11.55 10.55 -9.75
CA GLY A 152 -10.92 9.51 -10.57
C GLY A 152 -9.50 9.83 -11.04
N GLN A 153 -9.01 11.05 -10.78
CA GLN A 153 -7.68 11.49 -11.20
C GLN A 153 -6.59 10.94 -10.26
N LYS A 154 -5.37 10.85 -10.79
CA LYS A 154 -4.15 10.60 -10.00
C LYS A 154 -3.23 11.82 -10.07
N LEU A 155 -3.21 12.64 -9.01
CA LEU A 155 -2.50 13.92 -8.98
C LEU A 155 -1.57 14.02 -7.75
N PRO A 156 -0.25 13.77 -7.91
CA PRO A 156 0.69 13.69 -6.81
C PRO A 156 1.16 15.05 -6.31
N ILE A 157 1.74 15.03 -5.12
CA ILE A 157 2.44 16.14 -4.47
C ILE A 157 3.93 15.82 -4.41
N PHE A 158 4.73 16.60 -5.11
CA PHE A 158 6.19 16.56 -5.07
C PHE A 158 6.66 17.54 -4.01
N SER A 159 7.24 16.98 -2.95
CA SER A 159 7.81 17.72 -1.83
C SER A 159 9.31 17.48 -1.74
N GLY A 160 9.91 17.90 -0.64
CA GLY A 160 11.31 17.68 -0.31
C GLY A 160 11.45 17.52 1.19
N SER A 161 12.58 16.97 1.63
CA SER A 161 12.86 16.80 3.05
C SER A 161 12.80 18.16 3.78
N GLY A 162 12.10 18.18 4.92
CA GLY A 162 11.86 19.37 5.74
C GLY A 162 10.79 20.34 5.21
N LEU A 163 10.10 20.03 4.11
CA LEU A 163 8.93 20.82 3.66
C LEU A 163 7.63 20.31 4.32
N PRO A 164 6.60 21.16 4.47
CA PRO A 164 5.39 20.85 5.25
C PRO A 164 4.36 20.00 4.47
N HIS A 165 4.79 18.93 3.79
CA HIS A 165 3.87 18.06 3.06
C HIS A 165 2.94 17.26 3.97
N ASN A 166 3.38 16.92 5.19
CA ASN A 166 2.53 16.24 6.16
C ASN A 166 1.36 17.13 6.61
N GLU A 167 1.63 18.41 6.87
CA GLU A 167 0.59 19.39 7.22
C GLU A 167 -0.41 19.58 6.07
N LEU A 168 0.09 19.66 4.84
CA LEU A 168 -0.71 19.76 3.63
C LEU A 168 -1.59 18.51 3.44
N ALA A 169 -1.03 17.32 3.58
CA ALA A 169 -1.73 16.05 3.46
C ALA A 169 -2.85 15.93 4.50
N ALA A 170 -2.55 16.24 5.76
CA ALA A 170 -3.53 16.24 6.84
C ALA A 170 -4.63 17.29 6.58
N GLN A 171 -4.27 18.48 6.08
CA GLN A 171 -5.26 19.50 5.71
C GLN A 171 -6.22 19.02 4.62
N ILE A 172 -5.69 18.44 3.55
CA ILE A 172 -6.49 17.89 2.46
C ILE A 172 -7.39 16.77 2.97
N ALA A 173 -6.87 15.82 3.75
CA ALA A 173 -7.67 14.74 4.33
C ALA A 173 -8.86 15.25 5.16
N ARG A 174 -8.68 16.36 5.90
CA ARG A 174 -9.72 16.95 6.73
C ARG A 174 -10.73 17.78 5.94
N GLN A 175 -10.27 18.53 4.93
CA GLN A 175 -11.09 19.51 4.20
C GLN A 175 -11.72 18.94 2.93
N ALA A 176 -11.16 17.87 2.36
CA ALA A 176 -11.64 17.30 1.12
C ALA A 176 -13.13 16.92 1.20
N THR A 177 -13.88 17.39 0.20
CA THR A 177 -15.30 17.10 0.09
C THR A 177 -15.77 17.20 -1.36
N VAL A 178 -16.95 16.65 -1.59
CA VAL A 178 -17.68 16.80 -2.84
C VAL A 178 -18.75 17.87 -2.65
N LEU A 179 -18.84 18.80 -3.61
CA LEU A 179 -19.84 19.88 -3.57
C LEU A 179 -21.23 19.39 -4.01
N GLY A 180 -22.25 19.81 -3.27
CA GLY A 180 -23.66 19.78 -3.73
C GLY A 180 -24.33 18.41 -3.75
N SER A 181 -23.73 17.37 -3.16
CA SER A 181 -24.27 16.02 -3.13
C SER A 181 -24.28 15.43 -1.72
N GLU A 182 -25.35 14.71 -1.35
CA GLU A 182 -25.36 13.80 -0.19
C GLU A 182 -24.57 12.50 -0.46
N GLU A 183 -23.69 12.49 -1.47
CA GLU A 183 -22.89 11.34 -1.85
C GLU A 183 -21.84 11.03 -0.77
N PRO A 184 -21.66 9.75 -0.43
CA PRO A 184 -20.68 9.37 0.58
C PRO A 184 -19.26 9.67 0.08
N PHE A 185 -18.49 10.36 0.91
CA PHE A 185 -17.08 10.67 0.67
C PHE A 185 -16.23 10.12 1.81
N SER A 186 -15.18 9.39 1.46
CA SER A 186 -14.24 8.81 2.42
C SER A 186 -12.81 9.06 1.99
N VAL A 187 -11.91 9.07 2.96
CA VAL A 187 -10.48 9.23 2.72
C VAL A 187 -9.78 7.97 3.17
N ILE A 188 -8.89 7.44 2.35
CA ILE A 188 -7.97 6.38 2.74
C ILE A 188 -6.59 6.98 2.82
N PHE A 189 -6.02 6.96 4.01
CA PHE A 189 -4.68 7.46 4.28
C PHE A 189 -3.73 6.29 4.44
N ALA A 190 -2.71 6.19 3.61
CA ALA A 190 -1.70 5.16 3.69
C ALA A 190 -0.32 5.78 3.94
N ALA A 191 0.24 5.51 5.11
CA ALA A 191 1.57 5.93 5.50
C ALA A 191 2.59 4.80 5.30
N MET A 192 3.72 5.06 4.65
CA MET A 192 4.77 4.10 4.35
C MET A 192 6.11 4.61 4.87
N GLY A 193 6.70 3.89 5.82
CA GLY A 193 8.01 4.20 6.39
C GLY A 193 8.09 5.55 7.09
N ILE A 194 6.99 6.04 7.68
CA ILE A 194 6.99 7.32 8.39
C ILE A 194 7.53 7.16 9.82
N THR A 195 7.99 8.25 10.42
CA THR A 195 8.42 8.24 11.82
C THR A 195 7.23 8.14 12.78
N HIS A 196 7.47 7.68 14.01
CA HIS A 196 6.45 7.70 15.06
C HIS A 196 5.88 9.10 15.33
N GLU A 197 6.71 10.15 15.23
CA GLU A 197 6.28 11.53 15.44
C GLU A 197 5.29 11.96 14.35
N GLU A 198 5.56 11.63 13.09
CA GLU A 198 4.66 11.90 11.97
C GLU A 198 3.37 11.08 12.07
N ALA A 199 3.46 9.80 12.46
CA ALA A 199 2.28 8.96 12.65
C ALA A 199 1.35 9.53 13.72
N ASN A 200 1.92 9.94 14.86
CA ASN A 200 1.17 10.59 15.93
C ASN A 200 0.59 11.94 15.48
N PHE A 201 1.31 12.70 14.66
CA PHE A 201 0.79 13.94 14.08
C PHE A 201 -0.48 13.69 13.26
N PHE A 202 -0.48 12.70 12.36
CA PHE A 202 -1.64 12.38 11.55
C PHE A 202 -2.83 11.90 12.39
N ILE A 203 -2.60 10.95 13.31
CA ILE A 203 -3.65 10.42 14.19
C ILE A 203 -4.30 11.54 15.00
N ASN A 204 -3.51 12.36 15.68
CA ASN A 204 -4.00 13.51 16.45
C ASN A 204 -4.76 14.52 15.57
N SER A 205 -4.30 14.72 14.33
CA SER A 205 -4.94 15.62 13.39
C SER A 205 -6.32 15.13 12.93
N PHE A 206 -6.47 13.81 12.73
CA PHE A 206 -7.73 13.20 12.34
C PHE A 206 -8.74 13.13 13.49
N GLU A 207 -8.27 12.86 14.71
CA GLU A 207 -9.10 12.85 15.93
C GLU A 207 -9.63 14.23 16.29
N SER A 208 -8.76 15.25 16.31
CA SER A 208 -9.10 16.61 16.76
C SER A 208 -10.18 17.32 15.93
N THR A 209 -10.43 16.85 14.71
CA THR A 209 -11.38 17.47 13.77
C THR A 209 -12.65 16.67 13.54
N GLY A 210 -12.79 15.51 14.19
CA GLY A 210 -13.91 14.58 13.95
C GLY A 210 -13.91 13.98 12.54
N ALA A 211 -12.84 14.20 11.75
CA ALA A 211 -12.70 13.64 10.41
C ALA A 211 -12.45 12.13 10.45
N LEU A 212 -12.06 11.59 11.63
CA LEU A 212 -11.76 10.18 11.82
C LEU A 212 -12.87 9.27 11.30
N GLU A 213 -14.15 9.56 11.56
CA GLU A 213 -15.29 8.69 11.19
C GLU A 213 -15.37 8.33 9.69
N ARG A 214 -14.77 9.15 8.81
CA ARG A 214 -14.73 8.93 7.35
C ARG A 214 -13.35 8.61 6.81
N ILE A 215 -12.34 8.48 7.68
CA ILE A 215 -10.96 8.17 7.34
C ILE A 215 -10.67 6.70 7.68
N VAL A 216 -10.01 5.99 6.76
CA VAL A 216 -9.37 4.71 7.03
C VAL A 216 -7.86 4.92 6.95
N SER A 217 -7.13 4.55 7.99
CA SER A 217 -5.67 4.73 8.02
C SER A 217 -4.96 3.39 7.93
N PHE A 218 -3.96 3.29 7.06
CA PHE A 218 -2.98 2.20 7.03
C PHE A 218 -1.63 2.80 7.40
N ILE A 219 -1.08 2.44 8.55
CA ILE A 219 0.15 3.04 9.07
C ILE A 219 1.26 2.00 9.06
N ASN A 220 2.31 2.30 8.32
CA ASN A 220 3.58 1.59 8.35
C ASN A 220 4.69 2.56 8.77
N LEU A 221 5.47 2.14 9.75
CA LEU A 221 6.52 2.92 10.39
C LEU A 221 7.90 2.66 9.78
N ALA A 222 8.84 3.56 10.06
CA ALA A 222 10.22 3.49 9.56
C ALA A 222 11.02 2.30 10.12
N ASP A 223 10.62 1.73 11.26
CA ASP A 223 11.21 0.55 11.88
C ASP A 223 10.51 -0.77 11.49
N ASP A 224 9.35 -0.68 10.84
CA ASP A 224 8.67 -1.85 10.27
C ASP A 224 9.44 -2.43 9.08
N PRO A 225 9.26 -3.74 8.77
CA PRO A 225 9.96 -4.40 7.68
C PRO A 225 9.74 -3.73 6.31
N ALA A 226 10.79 -3.68 5.48
CA ALA A 226 10.73 -3.01 4.18
C ALA A 226 9.64 -3.59 3.25
N ILE A 227 9.38 -4.90 3.30
CA ILE A 227 8.33 -5.52 2.49
C ILE A 227 6.92 -5.04 2.84
N GLU A 228 6.70 -4.67 4.10
CA GLU A 228 5.42 -4.17 4.55
C GLU A 228 5.09 -2.84 3.87
N ARG A 229 6.09 -1.98 3.62
CA ARG A 229 5.93 -0.73 2.84
C ARG A 229 5.42 -0.99 1.44
N ILE A 230 5.77 -2.11 0.82
CA ILE A 230 5.30 -2.49 -0.51
C ILE A 230 3.83 -2.97 -0.46
N ILE A 231 3.44 -3.61 0.64
CA ILE A 231 2.11 -4.17 0.85
C ILE A 231 1.10 -3.07 1.23
N THR A 232 1.49 -2.09 2.05
CA THR A 232 0.63 -1.01 2.55
C THR A 232 -0.20 -0.28 1.48
N PRO A 233 0.36 0.23 0.37
CA PRO A 233 -0.45 0.90 -0.65
C PRO A 233 -1.42 -0.07 -1.33
N ARG A 234 -1.06 -1.35 -1.49
CA ARG A 234 -1.93 -2.38 -2.06
C ARG A 234 -3.12 -2.69 -1.14
N MET A 235 -2.90 -2.73 0.18
CA MET A 235 -3.97 -2.84 1.18
C MET A 235 -4.94 -1.65 1.08
N ALA A 236 -4.39 -0.44 1.10
CA ALA A 236 -5.14 0.80 1.03
C ALA A 236 -5.99 0.90 -0.26
N LEU A 237 -5.39 0.61 -1.41
CA LEU A 237 -6.09 0.65 -2.70
C LEU A 237 -7.16 -0.43 -2.82
N THR A 238 -6.97 -1.59 -2.20
CA THR A 238 -8.00 -2.65 -2.19
C THR A 238 -9.20 -2.25 -1.31
N ALA A 239 -8.94 -1.60 -0.17
CA ALA A 239 -9.99 -0.98 0.63
C ALA A 239 -10.70 0.14 -0.15
N ALA A 240 -9.96 0.93 -0.94
CA ALA A 240 -10.52 1.99 -1.77
C ALA A 240 -11.48 1.44 -2.84
N GLU A 241 -11.06 0.40 -3.55
CA GLU A 241 -11.88 -0.28 -4.56
C GLU A 241 -13.16 -0.87 -3.97
N PHE A 242 -13.05 -1.48 -2.80
CA PHE A 242 -14.21 -2.03 -2.10
C PHE A 242 -15.20 -0.93 -1.71
N LEU A 243 -14.76 0.16 -1.07
CA LEU A 243 -15.65 1.26 -0.70
C LEU A 243 -16.24 1.95 -1.94
N ALA A 244 -15.43 2.20 -2.96
CA ALA A 244 -15.87 2.92 -4.16
C ALA A 244 -16.85 2.10 -5.01
N PHE A 245 -16.51 0.86 -5.34
CA PHE A 245 -17.25 0.10 -6.34
C PHE A 245 -18.34 -0.81 -5.76
N ASN A 246 -18.29 -1.10 -4.45
CA ASN A 246 -19.34 -1.88 -3.78
C ASN A 246 -20.34 -0.99 -3.02
N TYR A 247 -19.93 0.17 -2.50
CA TYR A 247 -20.80 1.07 -1.73
C TYR A 247 -21.01 2.44 -2.38
N ASP A 248 -20.59 2.61 -3.63
CA ASP A 248 -20.76 3.86 -4.39
C ASP A 248 -20.15 5.08 -3.70
N THR A 249 -19.06 4.89 -2.95
CA THR A 249 -18.37 5.96 -2.23
C THR A 249 -17.35 6.67 -3.11
N HIS A 250 -17.23 7.98 -2.99
CA HIS A 250 -16.09 8.72 -3.53
C HIS A 250 -14.93 8.62 -2.57
N VAL A 251 -13.84 8.00 -3.00
CA VAL A 251 -12.68 7.74 -2.16
C VAL A 251 -11.50 8.58 -2.64
N LEU A 252 -10.95 9.39 -1.73
CA LEU A 252 -9.66 10.05 -1.91
C LEU A 252 -8.58 9.23 -1.18
N VAL A 253 -7.62 8.70 -1.93
CA VAL A 253 -6.50 7.92 -1.40
C VAL A 253 -5.26 8.81 -1.33
N ILE A 254 -4.73 9.00 -0.14
CA ILE A 254 -3.48 9.74 0.11
C ILE A 254 -2.41 8.71 0.46
N LEU A 255 -1.34 8.65 -0.34
CA LEU A 255 -0.22 7.72 -0.15
C LEU A 255 1.02 8.54 0.22
N THR A 256 1.59 8.36 1.42
CA THR A 256 2.78 9.11 1.86
C THR A 256 3.75 8.23 2.64
N ASP A 257 5.04 8.11 2.37
CA ASP A 257 5.82 8.74 1.31
C ASP A 257 6.18 7.70 0.24
N MET A 258 5.89 7.99 -1.03
CA MET A 258 6.24 7.11 -2.15
C MET A 258 7.74 7.00 -2.39
N THR A 259 8.56 7.92 -1.88
CA THR A 259 10.02 7.78 -1.86
C THR A 259 10.44 6.64 -0.95
N ASN A 260 9.83 6.51 0.24
CA ASN A 260 10.09 5.39 1.15
C ASN A 260 9.65 4.05 0.54
N TYR A 261 8.54 4.05 -0.22
CA TYR A 261 8.12 2.90 -1.02
C TYR A 261 9.19 2.50 -2.04
N CYS A 262 9.72 3.47 -2.81
CA CYS A 262 10.75 3.20 -3.82
C CYS A 262 12.07 2.75 -3.19
N GLU A 263 12.44 3.28 -2.03
CA GLU A 263 13.61 2.81 -1.26
C GLU A 263 13.42 1.37 -0.79
N ALA A 264 12.22 1.00 -0.31
CA ALA A 264 11.92 -0.38 0.06
C ALA A 264 11.99 -1.33 -1.15
N LEU A 265 11.50 -0.89 -2.31
CA LEU A 265 11.60 -1.63 -3.56
C LEU A 265 13.07 -1.84 -3.96
N ARG A 266 13.90 -0.81 -3.80
CA ARG A 266 15.34 -0.86 -4.05
C ARG A 266 16.07 -1.81 -3.09
N GLU A 267 15.74 -1.76 -1.80
CA GLU A 267 16.28 -2.65 -0.78
C GLU A 267 15.97 -4.11 -1.10
N ILE A 268 14.72 -4.42 -1.46
CA ILE A 268 14.29 -5.77 -1.79
C ILE A 268 14.95 -6.27 -3.07
N SER A 269 15.02 -5.43 -4.10
CA SER A 269 15.72 -5.75 -5.34
C SER A 269 17.20 -6.07 -5.10
N SER A 270 17.86 -5.28 -4.26
CA SER A 270 19.26 -5.51 -3.87
C SER A 270 19.43 -6.80 -3.09
N ALA A 271 18.51 -7.10 -2.16
CA ALA A 271 18.56 -8.32 -1.36
C ALA A 271 18.26 -9.60 -2.16
N ARG A 272 17.64 -9.46 -3.33
CA ARG A 272 17.44 -10.52 -4.33
C ARG A 272 18.57 -10.62 -5.35
N GLU A 273 19.62 -9.80 -5.22
CA GLU A 273 20.74 -9.72 -6.16
C GLU A 273 20.30 -9.42 -7.61
N GLU A 274 19.21 -8.68 -7.76
CA GLU A 274 18.74 -8.24 -9.08
C GLU A 274 19.67 -7.17 -9.66
N VAL A 275 19.77 -7.11 -10.99
CA VAL A 275 20.61 -6.11 -11.67
C VAL A 275 19.99 -4.72 -11.48
N PRO A 276 20.71 -3.76 -10.85
CA PRO A 276 20.17 -2.43 -10.60
C PRO A 276 20.03 -1.65 -11.91
N GLY A 277 18.98 -0.84 -12.00
CA GLY A 277 18.72 0.11 -13.07
C GLY A 277 19.29 1.50 -12.77
N ARG A 278 18.58 2.54 -13.23
CA ARG A 278 19.01 3.95 -13.12
C ARG A 278 19.10 4.39 -11.66
N ARG A 279 20.26 4.96 -11.27
CA ARG A 279 20.58 5.39 -9.88
C ARG A 279 20.36 4.30 -8.82
N GLY A 280 20.48 3.03 -9.19
CA GLY A 280 20.39 1.91 -8.24
C GLY A 280 18.98 1.36 -7.99
N TYR A 281 17.93 1.97 -8.55
CA TYR A 281 16.56 1.45 -8.45
C TYR A 281 16.30 0.27 -9.40
N PRO A 282 15.37 -0.65 -9.09
CA PRO A 282 15.02 -1.76 -9.96
C PRO A 282 14.50 -1.31 -11.33
N GLY A 283 14.84 -2.06 -12.38
CA GLY A 283 14.42 -1.74 -13.75
C GLY A 283 12.90 -1.74 -13.97
N TYR A 284 12.14 -2.45 -13.13
CA TYR A 284 10.69 -2.54 -13.18
C TYR A 284 9.97 -1.49 -12.33
N MET A 285 10.67 -0.53 -11.71
CA MET A 285 10.06 0.47 -10.82
C MET A 285 8.90 1.25 -11.49
N TYR A 286 9.00 1.55 -12.79
CA TYR A 286 7.90 2.17 -13.54
C TYR A 286 6.63 1.30 -13.53
N THR A 287 6.78 0.01 -13.81
CA THR A 287 5.64 -0.92 -13.91
C THR A 287 5.03 -1.18 -12.54
N ASP A 288 5.88 -1.26 -11.50
CA ASP A 288 5.42 -1.45 -10.13
C ASP A 288 4.66 -0.22 -9.60
N LEU A 289 5.16 0.99 -9.83
CA LEU A 289 4.40 2.23 -9.53
C LEU A 289 3.09 2.31 -10.31
N ALA A 290 3.11 1.96 -11.61
CA ALA A 290 1.91 1.95 -12.44
C ALA A 290 0.85 0.98 -11.90
N SER A 291 1.25 -0.17 -11.35
CA SER A 291 0.32 -1.13 -10.74
C SER A 291 -0.47 -0.56 -9.56
N ASN A 292 0.07 0.45 -8.87
CA ASN A 292 -0.62 1.18 -7.80
C ASN A 292 -1.43 2.36 -8.37
N TYR A 293 -0.78 3.23 -9.15
CA TYR A 293 -1.40 4.48 -9.61
C TYR A 293 -2.55 4.25 -10.60
N GLU A 294 -2.49 3.24 -11.47
CA GLU A 294 -3.54 2.94 -12.44
C GLU A 294 -4.81 2.33 -11.81
N ARG A 295 -4.82 2.06 -10.50
CA ARG A 295 -6.04 1.68 -9.77
C ARG A 295 -6.98 2.86 -9.52
N ALA A 296 -6.53 4.10 -9.78
CA ALA A 296 -7.39 5.28 -9.79
C ALA A 296 -8.35 5.26 -10.99
N GLY A 297 -9.54 5.84 -10.82
CA GLY A 297 -10.49 6.05 -11.91
C GLY A 297 -11.96 5.93 -11.52
N ARG A 298 -12.79 5.94 -12.55
CA ARG A 298 -14.24 5.72 -12.51
C ARG A 298 -14.59 4.55 -13.43
N ILE A 299 -15.68 3.85 -13.12
CA ILE A 299 -16.19 2.73 -13.93
C ILE A 299 -17.59 3.07 -14.42
N ILE A 300 -17.84 2.84 -15.71
CA ILE A 300 -19.16 3.07 -16.32
C ILE A 300 -20.21 2.24 -15.57
N GLY A 301 -21.28 2.91 -15.11
CA GLY A 301 -22.36 2.29 -14.35
C GLY A 301 -22.10 2.12 -12.85
N LYS A 302 -20.95 2.61 -12.34
CA LYS A 302 -20.67 2.74 -10.90
C LYS A 302 -20.65 4.22 -10.53
N ARG A 303 -21.21 4.57 -9.37
CA ARG A 303 -21.26 5.97 -8.92
C ARG A 303 -19.98 6.37 -8.19
N GLY A 304 -19.43 5.46 -7.39
CA GLY A 304 -18.19 5.72 -6.65
C GLY A 304 -16.98 5.89 -7.56
N SER A 305 -15.93 6.50 -7.00
CA SER A 305 -14.70 6.84 -7.74
C SER A 305 -13.49 6.71 -6.83
N ILE A 306 -12.33 6.42 -7.41
CA ILE A 306 -11.05 6.39 -6.69
C ILE A 306 -10.16 7.49 -7.23
N THR A 307 -9.90 8.50 -6.42
CA THR A 307 -8.93 9.56 -6.70
C THR A 307 -7.69 9.30 -5.89
N GLN A 308 -6.50 9.43 -6.49
CA GLN A 308 -5.23 9.24 -5.79
C GLN A 308 -4.45 10.56 -5.69
N MET A 309 -3.87 10.79 -4.52
CA MET A 309 -2.92 11.85 -4.25
C MET A 309 -1.67 11.27 -3.60
N PRO A 310 -0.77 10.66 -4.40
CA PRO A 310 0.52 10.20 -3.91
C PRO A 310 1.39 11.39 -3.49
N ILE A 311 2.12 11.26 -2.40
CA ILE A 311 3.05 12.26 -1.90
C ILE A 311 4.43 11.64 -1.94
N LEU A 312 5.38 12.37 -2.51
CA LEU A 312 6.78 11.97 -2.56
C LEU A 312 7.71 13.09 -2.14
N SER A 313 8.77 12.75 -1.41
CA SER A 313 9.87 13.66 -1.13
C SER A 313 10.99 13.47 -2.16
N MET A 314 11.28 14.50 -2.94
CA MET A 314 12.34 14.49 -3.95
C MET A 314 13.72 14.50 -3.27
N PRO A 315 14.58 13.50 -3.52
CA PRO A 315 15.95 13.55 -3.04
C PRO A 315 16.68 14.77 -3.61
N ASP A 316 17.34 15.54 -2.74
CA ASP A 316 18.05 16.79 -3.08
C ASP A 316 17.19 17.84 -3.81
N ASP A 317 15.86 17.78 -3.68
CA ASP A 317 14.90 18.56 -4.47
C ASP A 317 15.05 18.39 -6.00
N ASP A 318 15.68 17.30 -6.45
CA ASP A 318 15.91 17.00 -7.87
C ASP A 318 14.67 16.37 -8.51
N ILE A 319 13.93 17.16 -9.29
CA ILE A 319 12.75 16.69 -10.03
C ILE A 319 13.10 15.66 -11.12
N THR A 320 14.36 15.57 -11.55
CA THR A 320 14.82 14.58 -12.53
C THR A 320 15.20 13.24 -11.89
N HIS A 321 15.12 13.16 -10.57
CA HIS A 321 15.34 11.92 -9.83
C HIS A 321 14.35 10.82 -10.30
N PRO A 322 14.74 9.53 -10.38
CA PRO A 322 13.86 8.45 -10.84
C PRO A 322 12.47 8.40 -10.20
N VAL A 323 12.35 8.68 -8.90
CA VAL A 323 11.07 8.66 -8.18
C VAL A 323 10.08 9.71 -8.71
N PRO A 324 10.37 11.03 -8.69
CA PRO A 324 9.49 12.04 -9.28
C PRO A 324 9.34 11.89 -10.80
N ASP A 325 10.42 11.57 -11.53
CA ASP A 325 10.40 11.42 -12.99
C ASP A 325 9.41 10.32 -13.42
N LEU A 326 9.55 9.10 -12.89
CA LEU A 326 8.65 8.00 -13.25
C LEU A 326 7.23 8.22 -12.74
N THR A 327 7.06 8.84 -11.56
CA THR A 327 5.73 9.21 -11.06
C THR A 327 5.04 10.17 -12.03
N GLY A 328 5.73 11.23 -12.47
CA GLY A 328 5.19 12.20 -13.41
C GLY A 328 4.86 11.63 -14.80
N TYR A 329 5.55 10.56 -15.23
CA TYR A 329 5.20 9.84 -16.46
C TYR A 329 3.92 9.01 -16.36
N ILE A 330 3.50 8.64 -15.14
CA ILE A 330 2.31 7.83 -14.91
C ILE A 330 1.13 8.72 -14.53
N THR A 331 1.35 9.70 -13.65
CA THR A 331 0.28 10.55 -13.11
C THR A 331 -0.12 11.68 -14.05
N GLU A 332 -1.26 12.29 -13.78
CA GLU A 332 -1.92 13.25 -14.68
C GLU A 332 -1.59 14.70 -14.28
N GLY A 333 -0.30 14.98 -14.10
CA GLY A 333 0.24 16.24 -13.56
C GLY A 333 0.93 16.06 -12.21
N GLN A 334 1.25 17.17 -11.54
CA GLN A 334 1.85 17.19 -10.20
C GLN A 334 1.73 18.57 -9.55
N PHE A 335 1.62 18.60 -8.22
CA PHE A 335 1.86 19.79 -7.40
C PHE A 335 3.30 19.80 -6.93
N VAL A 336 3.96 20.96 -6.89
CA VAL A 336 5.34 21.08 -6.40
C VAL A 336 5.38 22.04 -5.22
N LEU A 337 5.83 21.57 -4.06
CA LEU A 337 6.13 22.44 -2.92
C LEU A 337 7.48 23.13 -3.15
N SER A 338 7.45 24.45 -3.31
CA SER A 338 8.67 25.23 -3.49
C SER A 338 9.33 25.54 -2.14
N ARG A 339 10.59 25.13 -1.99
CA ARG A 339 11.43 25.52 -0.84
C ARG A 339 11.65 27.03 -0.79
N GLU A 340 11.67 27.72 -1.94
CA GLU A 340 11.79 29.18 -1.98
C GLU A 340 10.57 29.84 -1.34
N LEU A 341 9.36 29.37 -1.65
CA LEU A 341 8.13 29.89 -1.06
C LEU A 341 8.08 29.59 0.43
N HIS A 342 8.44 28.37 0.85
CA HIS A 342 8.45 28.01 2.26
C HIS A 342 9.39 28.90 3.11
N ARG A 343 10.54 29.31 2.56
CA ARG A 343 11.47 30.23 3.24
C ARG A 343 10.92 31.65 3.39
N LYS A 344 9.90 32.04 2.62
CA LYS A 344 9.26 33.37 2.71
C LYS A 344 8.21 33.44 3.82
N GLY A 345 7.87 32.31 4.45
CA GLY A 345 6.80 32.18 5.45
C GLY A 345 5.44 31.90 4.84
#